data_AF-A0A2S9GBX1-F1
#
_entry.id   AF-A0A2S9GBX1-F1
#
_cell.length_a   1.000
_cell.length_b   1.000
_cell.length_c   1.000
_cell.angle_alpha   90.00
_cell.angle_beta   90.00
_cell.angle_gamma   90.00
#
_symmetry.space_group_name_H-M   'P 1'
#
loop_
_entity.id
_entity.type
_entity.pdbx_description
1 polymer ?
#
loop_
_entity_poly.entity_id
_entity_poly.type
_entity_poly.pdbx_seq_one_letter_code
_entity_poly.pdbx_strand_id
1 'polypeptide(L)' 'GQPRVINGASELFGEVFGDAGAHARSAVGVSELPRNAPVEVEVIAEVS' A
#
# COMPACT_ATOMS: atom_id res chain seq x y z
N GLY A 1 -12.30 -5.61 -5.62
CA GLY A 1 -11.07 -6.10 -6.28
C GLY A 1 -9.88 -5.42 -5.65
N GLN A 2 -8.73 -6.08 -5.69
CA GLN A 2 -7.61 -5.73 -4.82
C GLN A 2 -7.04 -4.32 -5.04
N PRO A 3 -7.04 -3.76 -6.28
CA PRO A 3 -6.65 -2.36 -6.48
C PRO A 3 -7.44 -1.36 -5.64
N ARG A 4 -8.75 -1.59 -5.43
CA ARG A 4 -9.59 -0.71 -4.59
C ARG A 4 -9.30 -0.85 -3.10
N VAL A 5 -8.88 -2.02 -2.64
CA VAL A 5 -8.52 -2.23 -1.22
C VAL A 5 -7.23 -1.48 -0.89
N ILE A 6 -6.23 -1.56 -1.77
CA ILE A 6 -4.94 -0.89 -1.60
C ILE A 6 -5.03 0.63 -1.76
N ASN A 7 -6.12 1.19 -2.31
CA ASN A 7 -6.33 2.65 -2.31
C ASN A 7 -6.24 3.25 -0.91
N GLY A 8 -6.68 2.56 0.15
CA GLY A 8 -6.57 3.11 1.50
C GLY A 8 -5.14 3.40 1.93
N ALA A 9 -4.17 2.57 1.54
CA ALA A 9 -2.76 2.85 1.79
C ALA A 9 -2.25 4.01 0.91
N SER A 10 -2.66 4.06 -0.36
CA SER A 10 -2.24 5.12 -1.27
C SER A 10 -2.80 6.49 -0.89
N GLU A 11 -4.05 6.55 -0.45
CA GLU A 11 -4.72 7.75 0.05
C GLU A 11 -4.03 8.23 1.33
N LEU A 12 -3.76 7.33 2.29
CA LEU A 12 -3.01 7.66 3.52
C LEU A 12 -1.63 8.25 3.21
N PHE A 13 -0.87 7.65 2.29
CA PHE A 13 0.43 8.20 1.90
C PHE A 13 0.31 9.59 1.27
N GLY A 14 -0.69 9.81 0.42
CA GLY A 14 -0.97 11.14 -0.12
C GLY A 14 -1.37 12.16 0.95
N GLU A 15 -2.20 11.77 1.92
CA GLU A 15 -2.63 12.64 3.02
C GLU A 15 -1.48 13.03 3.95
N VAL A 16 -0.58 12.09 4.27
CA VAL A 16 0.50 12.30 5.24
C VAL A 16 1.73 12.95 4.59
N PHE A 17 2.10 12.56 3.37
CA PHE A 17 3.35 12.96 2.72
C PHE A 17 3.15 13.92 1.53
N GLY A 18 1.91 14.23 1.14
CA GLY A 18 1.62 15.09 -0.01
C GLY A 18 2.22 14.54 -1.30
N ASP A 19 2.88 15.40 -2.07
CA ASP A 19 3.53 15.03 -3.33
C ASP A 19 4.61 13.95 -3.16
N ALA A 20 5.31 13.94 -2.02
CA ALA A 20 6.30 12.91 -1.69
C ALA A 20 5.64 11.54 -1.43
N GLY A 21 4.33 11.50 -1.19
CA GLY A 21 3.53 10.29 -1.05
C GLY A 21 3.13 9.66 -2.39
N ALA A 22 3.43 10.28 -3.53
CA ALA A 22 3.15 9.68 -4.85
C ALA A 22 4.10 8.50 -5.11
N HIS A 23 3.55 7.33 -5.44
CA HIS A 23 4.31 6.08 -5.57
C HIS A 23 3.76 5.18 -6.68
N ALA A 24 4.63 4.37 -7.26
CA ALA A 24 4.21 3.19 -8.01
C ALA A 24 3.75 2.09 -7.02
N ARG A 25 2.83 1.21 -7.46
CA ARG A 25 2.33 0.13 -6.62
C ARG A 25 1.93 -1.11 -7.40
N SER A 26 1.84 -2.23 -6.69
CA SER A 26 1.18 -3.46 -7.13
C SER A 26 0.06 -3.80 -6.16
N ALA A 27 -1.04 -4.36 -6.67
CA ALA A 27 -2.18 -4.80 -5.87
C ALA A 27 -2.61 -6.19 -6.32
N VAL A 28 -2.06 -7.21 -5.67
CA VAL A 28 -2.25 -8.62 -6.01
C VAL A 28 -3.08 -9.34 -4.97
N GLY A 29 -3.89 -10.30 -5.42
CA GLY A 29 -4.58 -11.22 -4.51
C GLY A 29 -3.68 -12.40 -4.20
N VAL A 30 -3.71 -12.84 -2.94
CA VAL A 30 -3.02 -14.04 -2.46
C VAL A 30 -4.01 -14.97 -1.78
N SER A 31 -3.66 -16.26 -1.67
CA SER A 31 -4.51 -17.25 -1.00
C SER A 31 -4.58 -17.07 0.51
N GLU A 32 -3.47 -16.64 1.12
CA GLU A 32 -3.36 -16.38 2.55
C GLU A 32 -2.23 -15.39 2.85
N LEU A 33 -2.26 -14.79 4.04
CA LEU A 33 -1.20 -13.96 4.59
C LEU A 33 -0.85 -14.45 6.01
N PRO A 34 0.39 -14.17 6.49
CA PRO A 34 0.77 -14.47 7.86
C PRO A 34 -0.24 -13.90 8.87
N ARG A 35 -0.43 -14.62 9.98
CA ARG A 35 -1.35 -14.23 11.06
C ARG A 35 -2.82 -14.06 10.62
N ASN A 36 -3.21 -14.59 9.46
CA ASN A 36 -4.54 -14.39 8.88
C ASN A 36 -4.87 -12.90 8.67
N ALA A 37 -3.86 -12.10 8.34
CA ALA A 37 -4.05 -10.68 8.05
C ALA A 37 -4.87 -10.49 6.77
N PRO A 38 -5.76 -9.47 6.70
CA PRO A 38 -6.56 -9.21 5.50
C PRO A 38 -5.77 -8.52 4.39
N VAL A 39 -4.72 -7.75 4.74
CA VAL A 39 -3.88 -6.97 3.84
C VAL A 39 -2.47 -6.90 4.43
N GLU A 40 -1.45 -6.99 3.58
CA GLU A 40 -0.05 -6.68 3.90
C GLU A 40 0.42 -5.61 2.91
N VAL A 41 1.20 -4.63 3.40
CA VAL A 41 1.75 -3.53 2.59
C VAL A 41 3.26 -3.48 2.81
N GLU A 42 4.02 -3.62 1.74
CA GLU A 42 5.48 -3.44 1.72
C GLU A 42 5.82 -2.13 1.00
N VAL A 43 6.80 -1.39 1.52
CA VAL A 43 7.17 -0.06 1.00
C VAL A 43 8.68 0.02 0.82
N ILE A 44 9.11 0.51 -0.33
CA ILE A 44 10.48 0.96 -0.57
C ILE A 44 10.45 2.49 -0.56
N ALA A 45 11.25 3.10 0.31
CA ALA A 45 11.30 4.55 0.48
C ALA A 45 12.72 5.08 0.30
N GLU A 46 12.84 6.25 -0.31
CA GLU A 46 14.06 7.04 -0.31
C GLU A 46 14.24 7.72 1.06
N VAL A 47 15.46 7.78 1.57
CA VAL A 47 15.81 8.41 2.85
C VAL A 47 16.98 9.37 2.62
N SER A 48 16.87 10.59 3.18
CA SER A 48 17.86 11.67 3.08
C SER A 48 18.84 11.71 4.24
#